data_AF-A0ABD0QFU6-F1
#
_entry.id   AF-A0ABD0QFU6-F1
#
_cell.length_a   1.000
_cell.length_b   1.000
_cell.length_c   1.000
_cell.angle_alpha   90.00
_cell.angle_beta   90.00
_cell.angle_gamma   90.00
#
_symmetry.space_group_name_H-M   'P 1'
#
loop_
_entity.id
_entity.type
_entity.pdbx_description
1 polymer ?
#
loop_
_entity_poly.entity_id
_entity_poly.type
_entity_poly.pdbx_seq_one_letter_code
_entity_poly.pdbx_strand_id
1 'polypeptide(L)' 'LDNVEGISVDWIGNNLYWTNDGYRKTISVARLERASETRKTLLEGDMSHPRAIVVDPLN' A
#
# COMPACT_ATOMS: atom_id res chain seq x y z
N LEU A 1 5.10 14.33 7.08
CA LEU A 1 3.73 14.32 6.50
C LEU A 1 3.61 13.07 5.64
N ASP A 2 2.45 12.43 5.64
CA ASP A 2 2.15 11.36 4.67
C ASP A 2 1.89 11.97 3.28
N ASN A 3 2.24 11.23 2.25
CA ASN A 3 2.05 11.57 0.83
C ASN A 3 1.72 10.29 0.05
N VAL A 4 0.43 9.95 -0.07
CA VAL A 4 -0.03 8.74 -0.76
C VAL A 4 -0.02 8.99 -2.27
N GLU A 5 0.73 8.17 -3.01
CA GLU A 5 1.00 8.38 -4.45
C GLU A 5 0.33 7.36 -5.36
N GLY A 6 0.17 6.12 -4.89
CA GLY A 6 -0.39 5.02 -5.68
C GLY A 6 -1.20 4.06 -4.82
N ILE A 7 -2.19 3.43 -5.43
CA ILE A 7 -3.11 2.49 -4.79
C ILE A 7 -3.42 1.34 -5.74
N SER A 8 -3.60 0.13 -5.21
CA SER A 8 -4.01 -1.05 -5.96
C SER A 8 -4.88 -1.97 -5.10
N VAL A 9 -5.77 -2.72 -5.75
CA VAL A 9 -6.74 -3.60 -5.09
C VAL A 9 -6.52 -5.02 -5.55
N ASP A 10 -6.32 -5.91 -4.58
CA ASP A 10 -6.41 -7.36 -4.76
C ASP A 10 -7.87 -7.76 -4.50
N TRP A 11 -8.60 -8.02 -5.59
CA TRP A 11 -10.02 -8.40 -5.52
C TRP A 11 -10.24 -9.87 -5.11
N ILE A 12 -9.19 -10.69 -5.08
CA ILE A 12 -9.28 -12.11 -4.68
C ILE A 12 -9.09 -12.23 -3.17
N GLY A 13 -8.05 -11.60 -2.63
CA GLY A 13 -7.75 -11.59 -1.20
C GLY A 13 -8.47 -10.48 -0.42
N ASN A 14 -9.22 -9.61 -1.10
CA ASN A 14 -9.94 -8.47 -0.54
C ASN A 14 -9.03 -7.49 0.22
N ASN A 15 -7.90 -7.13 -0.42
CA ASN A 15 -6.85 -6.29 0.15
C ASN A 15 -6.65 -5.00 -0.64
N LEU A 16 -6.36 -3.92 0.07
CA LEU A 16 -5.99 -2.61 -0.46
C LEU A 16 -4.50 -2.37 -0.20
N TYR A 17 -3.73 -2.04 -1.23
CA TYR A 17 -2.32 -1.71 -1.12
C TYR A 17 -2.07 -0.28 -1.56
N TRP A 18 -1.14 0.42 -0.92
CA TRP A 18 -0.76 1.77 -1.33
C TRP A 18 0.69 2.10 -1.01
N THR A 19 1.23 3.06 -1.77
CA THR A 19 2.54 3.66 -1.58
C THR A 19 2.39 5.01 -0.89
N ASN A 20 3.37 5.34 -0.06
CA ASN A 20 3.48 6.61 0.63
C ASN A 20 4.90 7.14 0.41
N ASP A 21 5.07 8.25 -0.31
CA ASP A 21 6.37 8.95 -0.49
C ASP A 21 6.58 10.02 0.61
N GLY A 22 5.93 9.86 1.75
CA GLY A 22 6.18 10.66 2.94
C GLY A 22 7.59 10.42 3.51
N TYR A 23 7.85 10.99 4.69
CA TYR A 23 9.16 10.86 5.36
C TYR A 23 9.58 9.40 5.55
N ARG A 24 8.65 8.54 5.99
CA ARG A 24 8.93 7.13 6.31
C ARG A 24 9.05 6.23 5.10
N LYS A 25 8.49 6.63 3.96
CA LYS A 25 8.43 5.86 2.70
C LYS A 25 7.93 4.44 2.92
N THR A 26 6.64 4.22 2.69
CA THR A 26 6.04 2.92 3.03
C THR A 26 5.25 2.33 1.90
N ILE A 27 5.26 1.00 1.80
CA ILE A 27 4.21 0.23 1.13
C ILE A 27 3.35 -0.38 2.23
N SER A 28 2.05 -0.11 2.19
CA SER A 28 1.10 -0.54 3.23
C SER A 28 -0.01 -1.38 2.61
N VAL A 29 -0.64 -2.22 3.43
CA VAL A 29 -1.81 -3.04 3.08
C VAL A 29 -2.89 -2.92 4.15
N ALA A 30 -4.15 -3.08 3.77
CA ALA A 30 -5.27 -3.26 4.69
C ALA A 30 -6.35 -4.16 4.07
N ARG A 31 -7.26 -4.70 4.89
CA ARG A 31 -8.49 -5.34 4.39
C ARG A 31 -9.39 -4.26 3.80
N LEU A 32 -9.93 -4.49 2.59
CA LEU A 32 -10.69 -3.49 1.86
C LEU A 32 -11.91 -2.98 2.66
N GLU A 33 -12.65 -3.87 3.31
CA GLU A 33 -13.85 -3.54 4.09
C GLU A 33 -13.58 -2.82 5.42
N ARG A 34 -12.37 -2.97 5.95
CA ARG A 34 -11.97 -2.44 7.27
C ARG A 34 -10.64 -1.72 7.17
N ALA A 35 -10.45 -0.95 6.09
CA ALA A 35 -9.14 -0.40 5.71
C ALA A 35 -8.57 0.54 6.80
N SER A 36 -9.44 1.31 7.46
CA SER A 36 -9.09 2.19 8.58
C SER A 36 -8.62 1.44 9.84
N GLU A 37 -8.97 0.17 9.99
CA GLU A 37 -8.74 -0.62 11.20
C GLU A 37 -7.66 -1.69 11.03
N THR A 38 -7.35 -2.08 9.78
CA THR A 38 -6.54 -3.26 9.46
C THR A 38 -5.24 -2.92 8.73
N ARG A 39 -4.82 -1.65 8.77
CA ARG A 39 -3.58 -1.18 8.16
C ARG A 39 -2.36 -1.90 8.75
N LYS A 40 -1.50 -2.40 7.86
CA LYS A 40 -0.17 -2.94 8.15
C LYS A 40 0.86 -2.36 7.18
N THR A 41 2.02 -1.96 7.68
CA THR A 41 3.19 -1.63 6.85
C THR A 41 3.86 -2.93 6.37
N LEU A 42 4.06 -3.09 5.06
CA LEU A 42 4.77 -4.21 4.45
C LEU A 42 6.25 -3.91 4.25
N LEU A 43 6.54 -2.70 3.76
CA LEU A 43 7.89 -2.19 3.52
C LEU A 43 7.99 -0.77 4.04
N GLU A 44 9.15 -0.42 4.58
CA GLU A 44 9.46 0.91 5.13
C GLU A 44 10.93 1.25 4.87
N GLY A 45 11.20 2.50 4.47
CA GLY A 45 12.56 2.95 4.19
C GLY A 45 13.14 2.40 2.89
N ASP A 46 14.43 2.71 2.65
CA ASP A 46 15.24 2.21 1.53
C ASP A 46 14.60 2.30 0.14
N MET A 47 13.73 3.29 -0.04
CA MET A 47 13.08 3.63 -1.31
C MET A 47 13.39 5.10 -1.60
N SER A 48 13.56 5.46 -2.88
CA SER A 48 13.71 6.88 -3.25
C SER A 48 12.35 7.56 -3.26
N HIS A 49 11.50 7.24 -4.25
CA HIS A 49 10.16 7.83 -4.42
C HIS A 49 9.16 6.73 -4.80
N PRO A 50 8.60 5.97 -3.83
CA PRO A 50 7.61 4.95 -4.14
C PRO A 50 6.32 5.62 -4.66
N ARG A 51 5.97 5.34 -5.92
CA ARG A 51 4.78 5.92 -6.59
C ARG A 51 3.80 4.85 -7.04
N ALA A 52 3.87 4.43 -8.29
CA ALA A 52 2.95 3.45 -8.84
C ALA A 52 3.10 2.08 -8.15
N ILE A 53 1.97 1.42 -7.92
CA ILE A 53 1.89 0.05 -7.43
C ILE A 53 0.80 -0.67 -8.21
N VAL A 54 1.06 -1.92 -8.57
CA VAL A 54 0.09 -2.84 -9.18
C VAL A 54 0.16 -4.16 -8.43
N VAL A 55 -0.94 -4.89 -8.44
CA VAL A 55 -1.02 -6.25 -7.92
C VAL A 55 -1.46 -7.19 -9.02
N ASP A 56 -0.99 -8.43 -8.95
CA ASP A 56 -1.36 -9.51 -9.85
C ASP A 56 -1.86 -10.70 -9.01
N PRO A 57 -3.15 -10.72 -8.66
CA PRO A 57 -3.68 -11.67 -7.67
C PRO A 57 -3.74 -13.13 -8.12
N LEU A 58 -3.56 -13.39 -9.43
CA LEU A 58 -3.75 -14.72 -10.03
C LEU A 58 -2.44 -15.43 -10.39
N ASN A 59 -1.32 -14.70 -10.39
CA ASN A 59 -0.01 -15.23 -10.77
C ASN A 59 0.85 -15.56 -9.55
#